data_AF-A0A9Q3IDH6-F1
#
_entry.id   AF-A0A9Q3IDH6-F1
#
_cell.length_a   1.000
_cell.length_b   1.000
_cell.length_c   1.000
_cell.angle_alpha   90.00
_cell.angle_beta   90.00
_cell.angle_gamma   90.00
#
_symmetry.space_group_name_H-M   'P 1'
#
loop_
_entity.id
_entity.type
_entity.pdbx_description
1 polymer ?
#
loop_
_entity_poly.entity_id
_entity_poly.type
_entity_poly.pdbx_seq_one_letter_code
_entity_poly.pdbx_strand_id
1 'polypeptide(L)'
;MPNRHRELPPPIIIQEEEEWKVSQILDSKIKRGKLWYFVGWEGFSQDSEISTWEPTQNLKNCPELVRDCHSLYSDKPGPNSSRA
;
A
#
# COMPACT_ATOMS: atom_id res chain seq x y z
N MET A 1 23.01 -11.31 16.99
CA MET A 1 23.33 -9.92 16.64
C MET A 1 22.12 -9.06 16.96
N PRO A 2 22.21 -8.10 17.90
CA PRO A 2 21.06 -7.36 18.39
C PRO A 2 20.74 -6.20 17.45
N ASN A 3 19.46 -5.81 17.40
CA ASN A 3 18.98 -4.57 16.79
C ASN A 3 19.17 -4.41 15.27
N ARG A 4 18.41 -5.19 14.49
CA ARG A 4 17.96 -4.71 13.17
C ARG A 4 16.78 -3.77 13.40
N HIS A 5 17.04 -2.57 13.93
CA HIS A 5 16.02 -1.52 14.00
C HIS A 5 15.63 -1.19 12.55
N ARG A 6 14.47 -1.69 12.14
CA ARG A 6 13.82 -1.29 10.90
C ARG A 6 13.36 0.15 11.12
N GLU A 7 14.17 1.12 10.71
CA GLU A 7 13.74 2.52 10.72
C GLU A 7 12.75 2.70 9.58
N LEU A 8 11.50 3.06 9.94
CA LEU A 8 10.54 3.53 8.97
C LEU A 8 11.12 4.77 8.28
N PRO A 9 10.88 4.98 6.97
CA PRO A 9 11.37 6.17 6.31
C PRO A 9 10.74 7.37 7.01
N PRO A 10 11.44 8.51 7.08
CA PRO A 10 10.81 9.72 7.57
C PRO A 10 9.55 10.00 6.72
N PRO A 11 8.42 10.34 7.35
CA PRO A 11 7.24 10.78 6.62
C PRO A 11 7.57 12.02 5.80
N ILE A 12 7.03 12.07 4.59
CA ILE A 12 6.99 13.26 3.75
C ILE A 12 5.73 14.01 4.15
N ILE A 13 5.88 15.21 4.72
CA ILE A 13 4.71 16.02 5.08
C ILE A 13 4.17 16.68 3.80
N ILE A 14 3.03 16.21 3.32
CA ILE A 14 2.32 16.75 2.16
C ILE A 14 1.00 17.32 2.69
N GLN A 15 0.77 18.62 2.49
CA GLN A 15 -0.45 19.29 2.97
C GLN A 15 -0.75 19.08 4.48
N GLU A 16 0.29 19.10 5.32
CA GLU A 16 0.21 18.84 6.78
C GLU A 16 -0.14 17.39 7.15
N GLU A 17 -0.24 16.49 6.18
CA GLU A 17 -0.42 15.04 6.38
C GLU A 17 0.89 14.28 6.15
N GLU A 18 1.14 13.24 6.94
CA GLU A 18 2.31 12.37 6.81
C GLU A 18 2.08 11.33 5.70
N GLU A 19 2.84 11.45 4.61
CA GLU A 19 2.78 10.55 3.46
C GLU A 19 4.13 9.87 3.22
N TRP A 20 4.11 8.63 2.71
CA TRP A 20 5.32 7.90 2.38
C TRP A 20 5.29 7.46 0.94
N LYS A 21 6.46 7.45 0.30
CA LYS A 21 6.57 7.06 -1.10
C LYS A 21 6.32 5.56 -1.24
N VAL A 22 5.33 5.19 -2.02
CA VAL A 22 4.98 3.80 -2.32
C VAL A 22 5.78 3.34 -3.54
N SER A 23 6.47 2.22 -3.41
CA SER A 23 7.14 1.57 -4.53
C SER A 23 6.14 0.79 -5.39
N GLN A 24 5.33 -0.07 -4.77
CA GLN A 24 4.33 -0.87 -5.47
C GLN A 24 3.27 -1.40 -4.50
N ILE A 25 2.09 -1.71 -5.04
CA ILE A 25 1.06 -2.45 -4.30
C ILE A 25 1.29 -3.95 -4.56
N LEU A 26 1.53 -4.67 -3.49
CA LEU A 26 1.82 -6.10 -3.51
C LEU A 26 0.54 -6.95 -3.48
N ASP A 27 -0.51 -6.46 -2.80
CA ASP A 27 -1.76 -7.21 -2.63
C ASP A 27 -2.95 -6.28 -2.33
N SER A 28 -4.18 -6.77 -2.50
CA SER A 28 -5.41 -6.11 -2.11
C SER A 28 -6.39 -7.10 -1.47
N LYS A 29 -7.10 -6.66 -0.42
CA LYS A 29 -8.10 -7.49 0.27
C LYS A 29 -9.23 -6.66 0.84
N ILE A 30 -10.42 -7.25 0.92
CA ILE A 30 -11.55 -6.65 1.61
C ILE A 30 -11.61 -7.20 3.04
N LYS A 31 -11.56 -6.30 4.04
CA LYS A 31 -11.73 -6.64 5.47
C LYS A 31 -12.82 -5.77 6.06
N ARG A 32 -13.88 -6.41 6.58
CA ARG A 32 -15.08 -5.74 7.13
C ARG A 32 -15.75 -4.77 6.13
N GLY A 33 -15.84 -5.17 4.86
CA GLY A 33 -16.43 -4.34 3.80
C GLY A 33 -15.58 -3.14 3.36
N LYS A 34 -14.38 -2.98 3.92
CA LYS A 34 -13.42 -1.94 3.50
C LYS A 34 -12.29 -2.59 2.71
N LEU A 35 -11.83 -1.91 1.66
CA LEU A 35 -10.71 -2.35 0.85
C LEU A 35 -9.38 -1.89 1.47
N TRP A 36 -8.46 -2.83 1.59
CA TRP A 36 -7.12 -2.66 2.14
C TRP A 36 -6.11 -3.11 1.10
N TYR A 37 -4.98 -2.43 1.05
CA TYR A 37 -3.91 -2.71 0.12
C TYR A 37 -2.63 -2.94 0.87
N PHE A 38 -1.85 -3.91 0.40
CA PHE A 38 -0.54 -4.21 0.95
C PHE A 38 0.48 -3.39 0.19
N VAL A 39 0.98 -2.35 0.85
CA VAL A 39 1.80 -1.31 0.26
C VAL A 39 3.26 -1.66 0.53
N GLY A 40 4.06 -1.75 -0.53
CA GLY A 40 5.52 -1.80 -0.43
C GLY A 40 6.09 -0.39 -0.46
N TRP A 41 6.66 0.06 0.64
CA TRP A 41 7.29 1.38 0.75
C TRP A 41 8.61 1.44 -0.03
N GLU A 42 8.83 2.52 -0.78
CA GLU A 42 10.07 2.78 -1.51
C GLU A 42 11.17 3.23 -0.55
N GLY A 43 12.40 2.77 -0.76
CA GLY A 43 13.54 3.11 0.11
C GLY A 43 13.95 2.02 1.10
N PHE A 44 13.22 0.90 1.14
CA PHE A 44 13.67 -0.31 1.81
C PHE A 44 14.24 -1.31 0.81
N SER A 45 15.35 -1.94 1.20
CA SER A 45 16.06 -2.93 0.40
C SER A 45 15.25 -4.22 0.24
N GLN A 46 14.16 -4.23 -0.53
CA GLN A 46 13.36 -5.42 -0.95
C GLN A 46 12.92 -6.40 0.15
N ASP A 47 13.22 -6.13 1.42
CA ASP A 47 12.82 -6.92 2.56
C ASP A 47 11.31 -6.66 2.69
N SER A 48 10.53 -7.66 2.29
CA SER A 48 9.06 -7.68 2.35
C SER A 48 8.49 -7.54 3.78
N GLU A 49 9.35 -7.26 4.75
CA GLU A 49 9.09 -7.24 6.18
C GLU A 49 8.57 -5.88 6.69
N ILE A 50 8.55 -4.84 5.85
CA ILE A 50 8.08 -3.48 6.19
C ILE A 50 6.81 -3.07 5.46
N SER A 51 6.31 -3.90 4.56
CA SER A 51 5.05 -3.64 3.87
C SER A 51 3.88 -3.64 4.87
N THR A 52 3.03 -2.62 4.79
CA THR A 52 1.88 -2.44 5.70
C THR A 52 0.57 -2.52 4.94
N TRP A 53 -0.51 -2.82 5.66
CA TRP A 53 -1.86 -2.83 5.11
C TRP A 53 -2.48 -1.45 5.28
N GLU A 54 -2.54 -0.69 4.21
CA GLU A 54 -3.13 0.64 4.17
C GLU A 54 -4.57 0.59 3.67
N PRO A 55 -5.48 1.39 4.24
CA PRO A 55 -6.84 1.52 3.73
C PRO A 55 -6.82 2.23 2.38
N THR A 56 -7.83 1.94 1.53
CA THR A 56 -7.99 2.63 0.23
C THR A 56 -8.04 4.16 0.32
N GLN A 57 -8.34 4.71 1.50
CA GLN A 57 -8.37 6.15 1.73
C GLN A 57 -6.96 6.77 1.75
N ASN A 58 -5.95 6.04 2.22
CA ASN A 58 -4.55 6.48 2.21
C ASN A 58 -3.95 6.42 0.80
N LEU A 59 -4.45 5.51 -0.04
CA LEU A 59 -3.99 5.36 -1.42
C LEU A 59 -4.72 6.25 -2.43
N LYS A 60 -5.52 7.21 -1.97
CA LYS A 60 -6.15 8.21 -2.84
C LYS A 60 -5.12 9.05 -3.60
N ASN A 61 -3.91 9.17 -3.05
CA ASN A 61 -2.82 9.95 -3.60
C ASN A 61 -2.02 9.21 -4.68
N CYS A 62 -2.26 7.90 -4.85
CA CYS A 62 -1.57 7.07 -5.85
C CYS A 62 -2.57 6.21 -6.65
N PRO A 63 -3.48 6.84 -7.43
CA PRO A 63 -4.47 6.10 -8.22
C PRO A 63 -3.82 5.26 -9.32
N GLU A 64 -2.64 5.64 -9.83
CA GLU A 64 -1.91 4.82 -10.80
C GLU A 64 -1.50 3.45 -10.24
N LEU A 65 -0.95 3.41 -9.02
CA LEU A 65 -0.51 2.15 -8.41
C LEU A 65 -1.68 1.21 -8.13
N VAL A 66 -2.80 1.78 -7.68
CA VAL A 66 -4.05 1.04 -7.46
C VAL A 66 -4.52 0.43 -8.78
N ARG A 67 -4.57 1.22 -9.85
CA ARG A 67 -4.97 0.74 -11.17
C ARG A 67 -4.04 -0.37 -11.66
N ASP A 68 -2.73 -0.20 -11.52
CA ASP A 68 -1.74 -1.18 -11.98
C ASP A 68 -1.88 -2.50 -11.21
N CYS A 69 -2.14 -2.44 -9.89
CA CYS A 69 -2.47 -3.61 -9.10
C CYS A 69 -3.72 -4.35 -9.63
N HIS A 70 -4.81 -3.63 -9.92
CA HIS A 70 -6.03 -4.29 -10.45
C HIS A 70 -5.88 -4.77 -11.89
N SER A 71 -5.01 -4.13 -12.66
CA SER A 71 -4.66 -4.55 -14.03
C SER A 71 -3.83 -5.83 -14.03
N LEU A 72 -2.85 -5.94 -13.12
CA LEU A 72 -1.99 -7.12 -12.96
C LEU A 72 -2.70 -8.26 -12.26
N TYR A 73 -3.60 -7.94 -11.33
CA TYR A 73 -4.31 -8.90 -10.50
C TYR A 73 -5.83 -8.73 -10.64
N SER A 74 -6.37 -9.07 -11.81
CA SER A 74 -7.82 -8.99 -12.09
C SER A 74 -8.67 -9.90 -11.19
N ASP A 75 -8.08 -10.94 -10.61
CA ASP A 75 -8.72 -11.83 -9.63
C ASP A 75 -8.84 -11.21 -8.23
N LYS A 76 -8.10 -10.13 -7.95
CA LYS A 76 -8.08 -9.51 -6.62
C LYS A 76 -9.22 -8.50 -6.49
N PRO A 77 -9.81 -8.36 -5.29
CA PRO A 77 -10.92 -7.45 -5.10
C PRO A 77 -10.49 -6.00 -5.29
N GLY A 78 -11.10 -5.33 -6.28
CA GLY A 78 -10.90 -3.91 -6.53
C GLY A 78 -11.99 -2.99 -5.98
N PRO A 79 -11.75 -1.66 -6.01
CA PRO A 79 -12.72 -0.67 -5.53
C PRO A 79 -13.99 -0.68 -6.38
N ASN A 80 -13.91 -1.19 -7.62
CA ASN A 80 -15.02 -1.39 -8.54
C ASN A 80 -15.47 -2.85 -8.66
N SER A 81 -15.05 -3.75 -7.76
CA SER A 81 -15.56 -5.13 -7.78
C SER A 81 -16.98 -5.17 -7.21
N SER A 82 -17.95 -4.77 -8.03
CA SER A 82 -19.35 -5.06 -7.79
C SER A 82 -19.51 -6.58 -7.71
N ARG A 83 -20.04 -7.09 -6.58
CA ARG A 83 -20.53 -8.47 -6.46
C ARG A 83 -21.49 -8.73 -7.63
N ALA A 84 -21.11 -9.60 -8.55
CA ALA A 84 -22.06 -10.40 -9.30
C ALA A 84 -22.54 -11.56 -8.41
#